data_AF-A0A4Q2XG87-F1
#
_entry.id   AF-A0A4Q2XG87-F1
#
_cell.length_a   1.000
_cell.length_b   1.000
_cell.length_c   1.000
_cell.angle_alpha   90.00
_cell.angle_beta   90.00
_cell.angle_gamma   90.00
#
_symmetry.space_group_name_H-M   'P 1'
#
loop_
_entity.id
_entity.type
_entity.pdbx_description
1 polymer ?
#
loop_
_entity_poly.entity_id
_entity_poly.type
_entity_poly.pdbx_seq_one_letter_code
_entity_poly.pdbx_strand_id
1 'polypeptide(L)' 'MLEIYGDERLWLNSACDWGHSDPLSIPKCALEMKRRKHSAEQIEKILYGNPKEFLSQCRNFVL' A
#
# COMPACT_ATOMS: atom_id res chain seq x y z
N MET A 1 -2.48 -12.42 2.45
CA MET A 1 -1.56 -11.85 1.44
C MET A 1 -0.39 -11.17 2.11
N LEU A 2 -0.60 -10.10 2.88
CA LEU A 2 0.48 -9.42 3.62
C LEU A 2 1.33 -10.39 4.47
N GLU A 3 0.66 -11.16 5.33
CA GLU A 3 1.31 -12.11 6.25
C GLU A 3 1.88 -13.35 5.54
N ILE A 4 1.59 -13.53 4.26
CA ILE A 4 2.04 -14.69 3.45
C ILE A 4 3.26 -14.30 2.59
N TYR A 5 3.26 -13.09 2.04
CA TYR A 5 4.26 -12.63 1.06
C TYR A 5 5.22 -11.56 1.60
N GLY A 6 4.95 -11.02 2.79
CA GLY A 6 5.73 -9.93 3.37
C GLY A 6 5.41 -8.55 2.77
N ASP A 7 6.25 -7.58 3.13
CA ASP A 7 6.07 -6.14 2.86
C ASP A 7 7.09 -5.58 1.86
N GLU A 8 7.98 -6.40 1.30
CA GLU A 8 9.05 -5.95 0.39
C GLU A 8 8.56 -5.54 -1.00
N ARG A 9 7.58 -6.25 -1.56
CA ARG A 9 7.10 -6.05 -2.95
C ARG A 9 5.58 -5.97 -3.04
N LEU A 10 4.97 -5.43 -2.00
CA LEU A 10 3.52 -5.34 -1.89
C LEU A 10 3.10 -3.88 -1.80
N TRP A 11 2.08 -3.53 -2.57
CA TRP A 11 1.40 -2.24 -2.48
C TRP A 11 -0.10 -2.41 -2.40
N LEU A 12 -0.79 -1.35 -2.01
CA LEU A 12 -2.24 -1.36 -1.88
C LEU A 12 -2.87 -0.30 -2.78
N ASN A 13 -3.99 -0.66 -3.41
CA ASN A 13 -4.81 0.22 -4.21
C ASN A 13 -6.29 0.03 -3.82
N SER A 14 -7.11 1.07 -3.96
CA SER A 14 -8.57 0.98 -3.88
C SER A 14 -9.13 0.87 -5.31
N ALA A 15 -9.64 -0.30 -5.70
CA ALA A 15 -10.18 -0.53 -7.04
C ALA A 15 -11.31 0.46 -7.36
N CYS A 16 -11.11 1.36 -8.31
CA CYS A 16 -12.03 2.47 -8.59
C CYS A 16 -13.10 2.18 -9.64
N ASP A 17 -13.04 1.02 -10.30
CA ASP A 17 -13.73 0.81 -11.57
C ASP A 17 -14.25 -0.63 -11.80
N TRP A 18 -13.93 -1.58 -10.91
CA TRP A 18 -14.29 -3.00 -11.07
C TRP A 18 -15.23 -3.54 -9.98
N GLY A 19 -15.83 -2.67 -9.15
CA GLY A 19 -16.72 -3.07 -8.05
C GLY A 19 -17.01 -1.95 -7.05
N HIS A 20 -17.46 -2.30 -5.84
CA HIS A 20 -17.65 -1.33 -4.76
C HIS A 20 -16.30 -0.73 -4.36
N SER A 21 -16.10 0.54 -4.70
CA SER A 21 -14.93 1.31 -4.30
C SER A 21 -15.23 2.11 -3.04
N ASP A 22 -14.44 1.90 -2.00
CA ASP A 22 -14.40 2.77 -0.84
C ASP A 22 -13.08 3.56 -0.87
N PRO A 23 -13.11 4.89 -1.05
CA PRO A 23 -11.91 5.73 -1.10
C PRO A 23 -11.11 5.70 0.22
N LEU A 24 -11.73 5.25 1.31
CA LEU A 24 -11.07 5.08 2.61
C LEU A 24 -10.47 3.68 2.81
N SER A 25 -10.49 2.79 1.81
CA SER A 25 -9.92 1.45 1.92
C SER A 25 -8.43 1.46 2.33
N ILE A 26 -7.66 2.40 1.78
CA ILE A 26 -6.23 2.58 2.10
C ILE A 26 -6.03 2.94 3.58
N PRO A 27 -6.60 4.05 4.11
CA PRO A 27 -6.41 4.40 5.52
C PRO A 27 -7.04 3.38 6.48
N LYS A 28 -8.15 2.72 6.12
CA LYS A 28 -8.73 1.64 6.92
C LYS A 28 -7.77 0.45 7.04
N CYS A 29 -7.10 0.06 5.95
CA CYS A 29 -6.07 -0.97 5.99
C CYS A 29 -4.91 -0.59 6.91
N ALA A 30 -4.45 0.68 6.86
CA ALA A 30 -3.40 1.17 7.75
C ALA A 30 -3.78 1.05 9.24
N LEU A 31 -5.03 1.35 9.60
CA LEU A 31 -5.54 1.19 10.97
C LEU A 31 -5.57 -0.27 11.39
N GLU A 32 -5.99 -1.17 10.51
CA GLU A 32 -5.96 -2.62 10.79
C GLU A 32 -4.54 -3.15 10.95
N MET A 33 -3.58 -2.67 10.15
CA MET A 33 -2.18 -3.02 10.32
C MET A 33 -1.62 -2.55 11.68
N LYS A 34 -1.97 -1.32 12.10
CA LYS A 34 -1.62 -0.83 13.45
C LYS A 34 -2.23 -1.71 14.54
N ARG A 35 -3.51 -2.08 14.41
CA ARG A 35 -4.20 -2.97 15.35
C ARG A 35 -3.53 -4.33 15.46
N ARG A 36 -2.94 -4.81 14.36
CA ARG A 36 -2.15 -6.06 14.29
C ARG A 36 -0.68 -5.91 14.69
N LYS A 37 -0.28 -4.74 15.19
CA LYS A 37 1.09 -4.43 15.68
C LYS A 37 2.18 -4.41 14.60
N HIS A 38 1.82 -4.15 13.33
CA HIS A 38 2.83 -3.79 12.33
C HIS A 38 3.48 -2.45 12.68
N SER A 39 4.76 -2.29 12.35
CA SER A 39 5.48 -1.04 12.63
C SER A 39 5.00 0.09 11.71
N ALA A 40 5.26 1.34 12.12
CA ALA A 40 4.92 2.50 11.31
C ALA A 40 5.70 2.48 9.97
N GLU A 41 6.96 2.06 10.02
CA GLU A 41 7.86 1.93 8.87
C GLU A 41 7.33 0.89 7.87
N GLN A 42 6.82 -0.25 8.35
CA GLN A 42 6.23 -1.28 7.48
C GLN A 42 4.98 -0.74 6.78
N ILE A 43 4.12 -0.03 7.52
CA ILE A 43 2.90 0.56 6.98
C ILE A 43 3.24 1.60 5.90
N GLU A 44 4.19 2.50 6.18
CA GLU A 44 4.65 3.50 5.22
C GLU A 44 5.28 2.86 3.98
N LYS A 45 6.09 1.82 4.17
CA LYS A 45 6.70 1.06 3.08
C LYS A 45 5.65 0.50 2.13
N ILE A 46 4.62 -0.16 2.65
CA ILE A 46 3.58 -0.77 1.81
C ILE A 46 2.70 0.28 1.12
N LEU A 47 2.32 1.34 1.84
CA LEU A 47 1.36 2.32 1.34
C LEU A 47 1.98 3.35 0.40
N TYR A 48 3.27 3.63 0.54
CA TYR A 48 3.94 4.71 -0.19
C TYR A 48 5.31 4.31 -0.72
N GLY A 49 6.17 3.72 0.12
CA GLY A 49 7.56 3.40 -0.24
C GLY A 49 7.67 2.50 -1.47
N ASN A 50 7.02 1.34 -1.43
CA ASN A 50 7.02 0.36 -2.52
C ASN A 50 6.39 0.92 -3.81
N PRO A 51 5.21 1.58 -3.79
CA PRO A 51 4.69 2.28 -4.95
C PRO A 51 5.65 3.29 -5.56
N LYS A 52 6.24 4.13 -4.73
CA LYS A 52 7.17 5.16 -5.16
C LYS A 52 8.37 4.52 -5.84
N GLU A 53 9.01 3.55 -5.19
CA GLU A 53 10.19 2.86 -5.74
C GLU A 53 9.88 2.19 -7.08
N PHE A 54 8.74 1.51 -7.19
CA PHE A 54 8.33 0.84 -8.43
C PHE A 54 8.04 1.86 -9.54
N LEU A 55 7.22 2.87 -9.26
CA LEU A 55 6.81 3.87 -10.28
C LEU A 55 7.98 4.74 -10.73
N SER A 56 8.93 5.05 -9.84
CA SER A 56 10.16 5.80 -10.17
C SER A 56 11.06 5.13 -11.21
N GLN A 57 10.85 3.84 -11.53
CA GLN A 57 11.55 3.18 -12.64
C GLN A 57 11.08 3.68 -14.01
N CYS A 58 9.91 4.33 -14.08
CA CYS A 58 9.41 4.95 -15.29
C CYS A 58 10.01 6.35 -15.46
N ARG A 59 10.69 6.61 -16.59
CA ARG A 59 11.29 7.93 -16.90
C ARG A 59 10.29 9.08 -16.87
N ASN A 60 9.03 8.80 -17.15
CA ASN A 60 7.98 9.82 -17.20
C ASN A 60 7.30 10.03 -15.84
N PHE A 61 7.63 9.22 -14.83
CA PHE A 61 7.08 9.37 -13.49
C PHE A 61 7.91 10.40 -12.71
N VAL A 62 7.28 11.52 -12.39
CA VAL A 62 7.82 12.57 -11.54
C VAL A 62 6.96 12.62 -10.27
N LEU A 63 7.62 12.58 -9.11
CA LEU A 63 6.95 12.63 -7.81
C LEU A 63 6.57 14.06 -7.44
#